data_AF-W9ZM15-F1
#
_entry.id   AF-W9ZM15-F1
#
_cell.length_a   1.000
_cell.length_b   1.000
_cell.length_c   1.000
_cell.angle_alpha   90.00
_cell.angle_beta   90.00
_cell.angle_gamma   90.00
#
_symmetry.space_group_name_H-M   'P 1'
#
loop_
_entity.id
_entity.type
_entity.pdbx_description
1 polymer ?
#
loop_
_entity_poly.entity_id
_entity_poly.type
_entity_poly.pdbx_seq_one_letter_code
_entity_poly.pdbx_strand_id
1 'polypeptide(L)'
;MNREQLSTLDERAFAEKVPTMLWSDREALFEDGSEDIDIIRSRAAEPATVEAISSVLTSPIKDEDYDTLRLHQKALYSVLIKLPFEKLQPYRPALAALAAFDISGFAHRSSHYAQSSHVIHNAGHLERFAADAKAVWVTKDKFDMVGDRTLTERVHTAEEMRPYMPELFGWLVDANNPPFMPCRNQLARFPETAAIVAAEVLAKANKEKDGEYQHFLIDFVSDCVPVGEAWKPMREHVQALVKNLKGSRSEDDEELVDEADEWLTKLEQWEALKKEKN
;
A
#
# COMPACT_ATOMS: atom_id res chain seq x y z
N MET A 1 30.57 -0.71 -14.13
CA MET A 1 30.59 -1.99 -14.87
C MET A 1 29.25 -2.12 -15.57
N ASN A 2 29.18 -2.74 -16.74
CA ASN A 2 27.88 -2.97 -17.40
C ASN A 2 27.21 -4.23 -16.82
N ARG A 3 25.90 -4.41 -17.04
CA ARG A 3 25.11 -5.53 -16.50
C ARG A 3 25.67 -6.90 -16.82
N GLU A 4 26.17 -7.11 -18.04
CA GLU A 4 26.77 -8.38 -18.46
C GLU A 4 28.03 -8.74 -17.65
N GLN A 5 28.80 -7.73 -17.23
CA GLN A 5 29.95 -7.94 -16.35
C GLN A 5 29.53 -8.26 -14.92
N LEU A 6 28.49 -7.62 -14.39
CA LEU A 6 28.02 -7.85 -13.00
C LEU A 6 27.29 -9.19 -12.84
N SER A 7 26.57 -9.63 -13.87
CA SER A 7 25.85 -10.92 -13.86
C SER A 7 26.77 -12.13 -14.01
N THR A 8 27.98 -11.94 -14.53
CA THR A 8 28.97 -13.00 -14.76
C THR A 8 30.00 -13.14 -13.63
N LEU A 9 30.00 -12.21 -12.65
CA LEU A 9 30.82 -12.33 -11.45
C LEU A 9 30.45 -13.56 -10.64
N ASP A 10 31.44 -14.22 -10.06
CA ASP A 10 31.20 -15.21 -9.02
C ASP A 10 30.49 -14.56 -7.81
N GLU A 11 29.85 -15.40 -7.01
CA GLU A 11 29.02 -14.99 -5.88
C GLU A 11 29.74 -14.05 -4.90
N ARG A 12 31.02 -14.29 -4.58
CA ARG A 12 31.76 -13.46 -3.63
C ARG A 12 32.16 -12.12 -4.25
N ALA A 13 32.69 -12.15 -5.46
CA ALA A 13 33.06 -10.93 -6.19
C ALA A 13 31.84 -10.02 -6.42
N PHE A 14 30.67 -10.60 -6.65
CA PHE A 14 29.41 -9.85 -6.75
C PHE A 14 28.99 -9.26 -5.40
N ALA A 15 28.99 -10.07 -4.33
CA ALA A 15 28.61 -9.64 -2.99
C ALA A 15 29.43 -8.44 -2.50
N GLU A 16 30.74 -8.39 -2.81
CA GLU A 16 31.61 -7.25 -2.49
C GLU A 16 31.18 -5.92 -3.16
N LYS A 17 30.43 -5.98 -4.27
CA LYS A 17 29.93 -4.81 -4.99
C LYS A 17 28.57 -4.33 -4.49
N VAL A 18 27.81 -5.17 -3.80
CA VAL A 18 26.43 -4.88 -3.39
C VAL A 18 26.29 -3.54 -2.63
N PRO A 19 27.13 -3.21 -1.62
CA PRO A 19 27.00 -1.92 -0.94
C PRO A 19 27.20 -0.71 -1.86
N THR A 20 28.12 -0.80 -2.82
CA THR A 20 28.34 0.28 -3.80
C THR A 20 27.21 0.36 -4.82
N MET A 21 26.61 -0.77 -5.19
CA MET A 21 25.45 -0.82 -6.09
C MET A 21 24.19 -0.26 -5.44
N LEU A 22 23.98 -0.51 -4.13
CA LEU A 22 22.91 0.14 -3.36
C LEU A 22 23.12 1.66 -3.27
N TRP A 23 24.38 2.11 -3.34
CA TRP A 23 24.77 3.52 -3.27
C TRP A 23 24.65 4.27 -4.61
N SER A 24 24.96 3.63 -5.73
CA SER A 24 25.01 4.26 -7.07
C SER A 24 23.64 4.75 -7.57
N ASP A 25 22.55 4.18 -7.05
CA ASP A 25 21.18 4.52 -7.39
C ASP A 25 20.69 5.81 -6.68
N ARG A 26 21.39 6.91 -6.98
CA ARG A 26 21.32 8.19 -6.24
C ARG A 26 20.10 9.07 -6.57
N GLU A 27 19.39 8.83 -7.66
CA GLU A 27 18.40 9.79 -8.17
C GLU A 27 16.99 9.54 -7.64
N ALA A 28 16.61 8.30 -7.28
CA ALA A 28 15.25 8.02 -6.85
C ALA A 28 15.15 6.98 -5.74
N LEU A 29 14.75 7.38 -4.54
CA LEU A 29 14.49 6.47 -3.41
C LEU A 29 13.30 5.53 -3.67
N PHE A 30 12.40 5.92 -4.59
CA PHE A 30 11.12 5.25 -4.84
C PHE A 30 10.86 4.89 -6.30
N GLU A 31 11.76 5.21 -7.24
CA GLU A 31 11.63 4.69 -8.62
C GLU A 31 12.03 3.23 -8.66
N ASP A 32 11.27 2.45 -9.43
CA ASP A 32 11.56 1.05 -9.64
C ASP A 32 12.77 0.89 -10.57
N GLY A 33 13.76 0.14 -10.08
CA GLY A 33 14.70 -0.59 -10.92
C GLY A 33 15.75 0.27 -11.61
N SER A 34 16.75 0.74 -10.86
CA SER A 34 18.08 0.80 -11.46
C SER A 34 18.51 -0.62 -11.86
N GLU A 35 19.25 -0.72 -12.96
CA GLU A 35 19.76 -2.00 -13.46
C GLU A 35 20.54 -2.77 -12.37
N ASP A 36 21.23 -2.03 -11.50
CA ASP A 36 21.94 -2.56 -10.33
C ASP A 36 21.00 -3.26 -9.33
N ILE A 37 19.87 -2.63 -8.98
CA ILE A 37 18.88 -3.18 -8.05
C ILE A 37 18.25 -4.47 -8.60
N ASP A 38 17.94 -4.51 -9.89
CA ASP A 38 17.38 -5.71 -10.51
C ASP A 38 18.38 -6.88 -10.52
N ILE A 39 19.66 -6.59 -10.76
CA ILE A 39 20.71 -7.62 -10.65
C ILE A 39 20.80 -8.12 -9.20
N ILE A 40 20.81 -7.23 -8.20
CA ILE A 40 20.81 -7.63 -6.79
C ILE A 40 19.61 -8.53 -6.47
N ARG A 41 18.39 -8.14 -6.86
CA ARG A 41 17.17 -8.95 -6.64
C ARG A 41 17.27 -10.33 -7.31
N SER A 42 17.85 -10.41 -8.51
CA SER A 42 18.00 -11.67 -9.22
C SER A 42 18.93 -12.65 -8.49
N ARG A 43 19.95 -12.13 -7.81
CA ARG A 43 20.99 -12.89 -7.07
C ARG A 43 20.75 -12.94 -5.56
N ALA A 44 19.64 -12.41 -5.06
CA ALA A 44 19.31 -12.33 -3.63
C ALA A 44 19.08 -13.68 -2.92
N ALA A 45 19.16 -14.81 -3.63
CA ALA A 45 19.14 -16.14 -3.01
C ALA A 45 20.56 -16.70 -2.78
N GLU A 46 21.60 -16.07 -3.32
CA GLU A 46 22.99 -16.48 -3.17
C GLU A 46 23.47 -16.17 -1.74
N PRO A 47 24.03 -17.15 -1.00
CA PRO A 47 24.51 -16.95 0.38
C PRO A 47 25.37 -15.69 0.63
N ALA A 48 26.33 -15.36 -0.25
CA ALA A 48 27.18 -14.18 -0.08
C ALA A 48 26.40 -12.87 -0.34
N THR A 49 25.44 -12.88 -1.26
CA THR A 49 24.53 -11.74 -1.47
C THR A 49 23.62 -11.56 -0.26
N VAL A 50 23.13 -12.66 0.33
CA VAL A 50 22.39 -12.64 1.59
C VAL A 50 23.22 -12.03 2.70
N GLU A 51 24.46 -12.48 2.87
CA GLU A 51 25.40 -11.97 3.87
C GLU A 51 25.69 -10.47 3.67
N ALA A 52 25.96 -10.04 2.43
CA ALA A 52 26.26 -8.64 2.11
C ALA A 52 25.08 -7.71 2.44
N ILE A 53 23.86 -8.05 2.03
CA ILE A 53 22.67 -7.24 2.33
C ILE A 53 22.36 -7.30 3.84
N SER A 54 22.47 -8.47 4.47
CA SER A 54 22.27 -8.61 5.91
C SER A 54 23.25 -7.74 6.70
N SER A 55 24.51 -7.69 6.29
CA SER A 55 25.52 -6.83 6.90
C SER A 55 25.18 -5.35 6.76
N VAL A 56 24.56 -4.92 5.64
CA VAL A 56 24.06 -3.54 5.50
C VAL A 56 22.94 -3.29 6.51
N LEU A 57 21.93 -4.16 6.58
CA LEU A 57 20.78 -3.99 7.48
C LEU A 57 21.15 -4.01 8.96
N THR A 58 22.19 -4.74 9.34
CA THR A 58 22.67 -4.83 10.73
C THR A 58 23.74 -3.79 11.09
N SER A 59 24.12 -2.94 10.13
CA SER A 59 25.11 -1.91 10.40
C SER A 59 24.53 -0.81 11.30
N PRO A 60 25.33 -0.19 12.19
CA PRO A 60 24.81 0.83 13.09
C PRO A 60 24.32 2.07 12.32
N ILE A 61 23.08 2.50 12.59
CA ILE A 61 22.58 3.81 12.14
C ILE A 61 23.03 4.84 13.17
N LYS A 62 23.81 5.83 12.75
CA LYS A 62 24.21 6.97 13.60
C LYS A 62 23.31 8.16 13.31
N ASP A 63 23.03 8.97 14.32
CA ASP A 63 22.27 10.21 14.13
C ASP A 63 23.01 11.10 13.11
N GLU A 64 22.22 11.77 12.25
CA GLU A 64 22.68 12.59 11.12
C GLU A 64 23.50 11.86 10.02
N ASP A 65 23.73 10.54 10.13
CA ASP A 65 24.34 9.73 9.08
C ASP A 65 23.30 9.32 8.03
N TYR A 66 23.01 10.26 7.13
CA TYR A 66 22.09 10.04 6.01
C TYR A 66 22.62 9.05 4.97
N ASP A 67 23.94 8.90 4.86
CA ASP A 67 24.57 8.01 3.89
C ASP A 67 24.30 6.55 4.26
N THR A 68 24.56 6.19 5.52
CA THR A 68 24.25 4.85 6.04
C THR A 68 22.74 4.60 6.03
N LEU A 69 21.93 5.57 6.45
CA LEU A 69 20.47 5.43 6.43
C LEU A 69 19.93 5.15 5.02
N ARG A 70 20.50 5.80 4.00
CA ARG A 70 20.11 5.58 2.61
C ARG A 70 20.39 4.17 2.13
N LEU A 71 21.51 3.56 2.54
CA LEU A 71 21.80 2.16 2.23
C LEU A 71 20.76 1.22 2.84
N HIS A 72 20.32 1.47 4.07
CA HIS A 72 19.25 0.71 4.70
C HIS A 72 17.93 0.86 3.94
N GLN A 73 17.56 2.09 3.58
CA GLN A 73 16.36 2.38 2.78
C GLN A 73 16.38 1.63 1.45
N LYS A 74 17.50 1.66 0.72
CA LYS A 74 17.63 0.95 -0.57
C LYS A 74 17.59 -0.57 -0.40
N ALA A 75 18.30 -1.12 0.57
CA ALA A 75 18.25 -2.55 0.87
C ALA A 75 16.83 -3.00 1.22
N LEU A 76 16.13 -2.26 2.09
CA LEU A 76 14.78 -2.62 2.51
C LEU A 76 13.74 -2.41 1.41
N TYR A 77 13.57 -1.17 0.94
CA TYR A 77 12.47 -0.76 0.07
C TYR A 77 12.67 -1.18 -1.38
N SER A 78 13.89 -1.07 -1.90
CA SER A 78 14.18 -1.35 -3.30
C SER A 78 14.53 -2.82 -3.53
N VAL A 79 15.12 -3.53 -2.56
CA VAL A 79 15.45 -4.95 -2.71
C VAL A 79 14.45 -5.84 -1.98
N LEU A 80 14.45 -5.83 -0.65
CA LEU A 80 13.79 -6.87 0.14
C LEU A 80 12.27 -6.84 0.04
N ILE A 81 11.61 -5.68 0.12
CA ILE A 81 10.14 -5.58 -0.01
C ILE A 81 9.63 -6.15 -1.34
N LYS A 82 10.46 -6.20 -2.38
CA LYS A 82 10.10 -6.71 -3.70
C LYS A 82 10.49 -8.18 -3.92
N LEU A 83 11.23 -8.80 -3.00
CA LEU A 83 11.60 -10.22 -3.13
C LEU A 83 10.40 -11.14 -2.88
N PRO A 84 10.25 -12.24 -3.64
CA PRO A 84 9.29 -13.31 -3.32
C PRO A 84 9.43 -13.82 -1.89
N PHE A 85 8.32 -14.28 -1.30
CA PHE A 85 8.25 -14.72 0.09
C PHE A 85 9.32 -15.75 0.47
N GLU A 86 9.62 -16.71 -0.41
CA GLU A 86 10.62 -17.76 -0.17
C GLU A 86 12.04 -17.17 -0.11
N LYS A 87 12.32 -16.17 -0.95
CA LYS A 87 13.62 -15.49 -0.98
C LYS A 87 13.83 -14.54 0.20
N LEU A 88 12.79 -14.20 0.95
CA LEU A 88 12.90 -13.39 2.17
C LEU A 88 13.42 -14.19 3.37
N GLN A 89 13.22 -15.51 3.40
CA GLN A 89 13.50 -16.33 4.58
C GLN A 89 14.93 -16.19 5.12
N PRO A 90 15.99 -16.17 4.28
CA PRO A 90 17.36 -15.99 4.76
C PRO A 90 17.62 -14.64 5.45
N TYR A 91 16.83 -13.61 5.15
CA TYR A 91 17.01 -12.24 5.65
C TYR A 91 16.33 -11.96 6.99
N ARG A 92 15.46 -12.87 7.47
CA ARG A 92 14.68 -12.67 8.70
C ARG A 92 15.51 -12.26 9.92
N PRO A 93 16.67 -12.87 10.23
CA PRO A 93 17.49 -12.43 11.36
C PRO A 93 17.96 -10.98 11.24
N ALA A 94 18.33 -10.54 10.03
CA ALA A 94 18.78 -9.17 9.79
C ALA A 94 17.62 -8.16 9.87
N LEU A 95 16.44 -8.54 9.35
CA LEU A 95 15.23 -7.73 9.50
C LEU A 95 14.83 -7.56 10.97
N ALA A 96 14.88 -8.63 11.77
CA ALA A 96 14.62 -8.58 13.20
C ALA A 96 15.62 -7.68 13.93
N ALA A 97 16.90 -7.75 13.58
CA ALA A 97 17.93 -6.91 14.16
C ALA A 97 17.72 -5.41 13.83
N LEU A 98 17.38 -5.09 12.57
CA LEU A 98 17.05 -3.72 12.17
C LEU A 98 15.78 -3.21 12.87
N ALA A 99 14.75 -4.04 12.99
CA ALA A 99 13.51 -3.71 13.69
C ALA A 99 13.72 -3.44 15.19
N ALA A 100 14.77 -3.99 15.78
CA ALA A 100 15.14 -3.80 17.19
C ALA A 100 16.11 -2.63 17.42
N PHE A 101 16.48 -1.88 16.37
CA PHE A 101 17.45 -0.79 16.48
C PHE A 101 16.89 0.36 17.33
N ASP A 102 17.65 0.78 18.36
CA ASP A 102 17.25 1.85 19.27
C ASP A 102 17.71 3.23 18.76
N ILE A 103 16.74 4.08 18.42
CA ILE A 103 16.97 5.46 17.98
C ILE A 103 16.58 6.50 19.05
N SER A 104 16.35 6.07 20.31
CA SER A 104 15.94 6.98 21.39
C SER A 104 16.95 8.10 21.68
N GLY A 105 18.22 7.90 21.32
CA GLY A 105 19.29 8.89 21.45
C GLY A 105 19.38 9.92 20.32
N PHE A 106 18.60 9.77 19.24
CA PHE A 106 18.65 10.70 18.11
C PHE A 106 17.89 11.99 18.42
N ALA A 107 18.25 13.08 17.72
CA ALA A 107 17.55 14.35 17.82
C ALA A 107 16.06 14.21 17.45
N HIS A 108 15.19 14.31 18.46
CA HIS A 108 13.74 14.17 18.30
C HIS A 108 13.18 15.19 17.30
N ARG A 109 12.28 14.75 16.40
CA ARG A 109 11.72 15.52 15.25
C ARG A 109 12.72 15.92 14.16
N SER A 110 13.95 15.39 14.15
CA SER A 110 14.81 15.53 12.99
C SER A 110 14.26 14.71 11.81
N SER A 111 14.59 15.13 10.58
CA SER A 111 14.25 14.34 9.39
C SER A 111 14.89 12.95 9.44
N HIS A 112 16.13 12.88 9.95
CA HIS A 112 16.86 11.62 10.14
C HIS A 112 16.15 10.67 11.11
N TYR A 113 15.66 11.18 12.26
CA TYR A 113 14.88 10.42 13.22
C TYR A 113 13.61 9.83 12.59
N ALA A 114 12.84 10.66 11.88
CA ALA A 114 11.60 10.24 11.23
C ALA A 114 11.87 9.15 10.17
N GLN A 115 12.86 9.37 9.30
CA GLN A 115 13.23 8.41 8.26
C GLN A 115 13.76 7.09 8.86
N SER A 116 14.58 7.16 9.91
CA SER A 116 15.09 5.97 10.62
C SER A 116 13.95 5.18 11.26
N SER A 117 13.01 5.87 11.92
CA SER A 117 11.81 5.25 12.50
C SER A 117 10.99 4.50 11.44
N HIS A 118 10.77 5.11 10.26
CA HIS A 118 10.02 4.46 9.18
C HIS A 118 10.72 3.20 8.66
N VAL A 119 12.05 3.23 8.51
CA VAL A 119 12.85 2.06 8.09
C VAL A 119 12.74 0.93 9.11
N ILE A 120 12.90 1.24 10.40
CA ILE A 120 12.83 0.28 11.50
C ILE A 120 11.43 -0.35 11.58
N HIS A 121 10.37 0.45 11.50
CA HIS A 121 8.99 -0.06 11.52
C HIS A 121 8.71 -0.98 10.32
N ASN A 122 9.12 -0.57 9.12
CA ASN A 122 8.92 -1.39 7.92
C ASN A 122 9.77 -2.67 7.93
N ALA A 123 10.97 -2.66 8.53
CA ALA A 123 11.74 -3.87 8.75
C ALA A 123 10.97 -4.85 9.66
N GLY A 124 10.33 -4.34 10.72
CA GLY A 124 9.46 -5.14 11.59
C GLY A 124 8.24 -5.69 10.87
N HIS A 125 7.59 -4.89 10.02
CA HIS A 125 6.48 -5.35 9.19
C HIS A 125 6.90 -6.45 8.20
N LEU A 126 8.05 -6.29 7.53
CA LEU A 126 8.57 -7.27 6.59
C LEU A 126 9.03 -8.55 7.29
N GLU A 127 9.62 -8.45 8.50
CA GLU A 127 9.96 -9.62 9.32
C GLU A 127 8.69 -10.40 9.68
N ARG A 128 7.65 -9.71 10.19
CA ARG A 128 6.37 -10.33 10.52
C ARG A 128 5.75 -11.03 9.32
N PHE A 129 5.75 -10.37 8.16
CA PHE A 129 5.28 -10.97 6.91
C PHE A 129 6.07 -12.23 6.56
N ALA A 130 7.40 -12.18 6.64
CA ALA A 130 8.27 -13.32 6.34
C ALA A 130 8.13 -14.46 7.36
N ALA A 131 7.78 -14.15 8.62
CA ALA A 131 7.65 -15.11 9.71
C ALA A 131 6.37 -15.95 9.65
N ASP A 132 5.29 -15.36 9.15
CA ASP A 132 3.97 -15.98 9.13
C ASP A 132 3.35 -15.88 7.74
N ALA A 133 3.30 -17.03 7.04
CA ALA A 133 2.70 -17.14 5.72
C ALA A 133 1.19 -16.82 5.69
N LYS A 134 0.53 -16.69 6.85
CA LYS A 134 -0.89 -16.30 6.97
C LYS A 134 -1.06 -14.87 7.46
N ALA A 135 0.00 -14.11 7.67
CA ALA A 135 -0.11 -12.74 8.15
C ALA A 135 -0.73 -11.85 7.08
N VAL A 136 -1.86 -11.23 7.44
CA VAL A 136 -2.60 -10.29 6.59
C VAL A 136 -3.01 -9.10 7.44
N TRP A 137 -2.78 -7.89 6.93
CA TRP A 137 -3.29 -6.67 7.54
C TRP A 137 -3.49 -5.57 6.49
N VAL A 138 -4.42 -4.66 6.77
CA VAL A 138 -4.48 -3.37 6.08
C VAL A 138 -3.41 -2.46 6.66
N THR A 139 -2.81 -1.65 5.80
CA THR A 139 -1.78 -0.64 6.14
C THR A 139 -2.09 0.07 7.45
N LYS A 140 -1.12 0.11 8.37
CA LYS A 140 -1.33 0.61 9.74
C LYS A 140 -1.10 2.11 9.91
N ASP A 141 -0.32 2.70 9.03
CA ASP A 141 -0.11 4.14 8.95
C ASP A 141 0.22 4.55 7.49
N LYS A 142 0.54 5.83 7.29
CA LYS A 142 0.83 6.40 5.95
C LYS A 142 2.13 5.87 5.34
N PHE A 143 2.97 5.20 6.13
CA PHE A 143 4.32 4.75 5.78
C PHE A 143 4.49 3.23 5.87
N ASP A 144 3.43 2.46 6.12
CA ASP A 144 3.47 1.00 6.05
C ASP A 144 3.51 0.55 4.58
N MET A 145 4.71 0.19 4.15
CA MET A 145 5.02 -0.23 2.77
C MET A 145 4.79 -1.74 2.54
N VAL A 146 4.30 -2.47 3.54
CA VAL A 146 4.15 -3.94 3.50
C VAL A 146 2.68 -4.35 3.51
N GLY A 147 1.79 -3.56 4.11
CA GLY A 147 0.35 -3.88 4.23
C GLY A 147 -0.31 -4.27 2.90
N ASP A 148 -0.15 -3.47 1.85
CA ASP A 148 -0.68 -3.74 0.51
C ASP A 148 -0.20 -5.08 -0.06
N ARG A 149 1.08 -5.41 0.16
CA ARG A 149 1.68 -6.66 -0.28
C ARG A 149 1.03 -7.85 0.42
N THR A 150 0.70 -7.74 1.71
CA THR A 150 0.08 -8.85 2.45
C THR A 150 -1.29 -9.22 1.89
N LEU A 151 -2.11 -8.22 1.55
CA LEU A 151 -3.41 -8.42 0.92
C LEU A 151 -3.27 -8.98 -0.51
N THR A 152 -2.29 -8.48 -1.27
CA THR A 152 -2.02 -8.96 -2.63
C THR A 152 -1.63 -10.43 -2.65
N GLU A 153 -0.71 -10.85 -1.77
CA GLU A 153 -0.13 -12.19 -1.81
C GLU A 153 -0.91 -13.25 -1.03
N ARG A 154 -1.86 -12.87 -0.17
CA ARG A 154 -2.52 -13.82 0.76
C ARG A 154 -4.04 -13.86 0.67
N VAL A 155 -4.66 -12.85 0.06
CA VAL A 155 -6.11 -12.77 -0.08
C VAL A 155 -6.46 -12.97 -1.54
N HIS A 156 -7.25 -13.98 -1.86
CA HIS A 156 -7.54 -14.38 -3.24
C HIS A 156 -9.03 -14.49 -3.54
N THR A 157 -9.89 -14.48 -2.53
CA THR A 157 -11.34 -14.43 -2.71
C THR A 157 -11.99 -13.20 -2.07
N ALA A 158 -13.22 -12.92 -2.49
CA ALA A 158 -14.00 -11.83 -1.93
C ALA A 158 -14.34 -12.08 -0.45
N GLU A 159 -14.60 -13.35 -0.07
CA GLU A 159 -14.88 -13.75 1.30
C GLU A 159 -13.67 -13.54 2.21
N GLU A 160 -12.47 -13.85 1.71
CA GLU A 160 -11.21 -13.59 2.43
C GLU A 160 -10.94 -12.09 2.57
N MET A 161 -11.28 -11.28 1.55
CA MET A 161 -11.07 -9.83 1.57
C MET A 161 -12.07 -9.08 2.46
N ARG A 162 -13.32 -9.55 2.52
CA ARG A 162 -14.44 -8.83 3.16
C ARG A 162 -14.13 -8.30 4.57
N PRO A 163 -13.47 -9.04 5.49
CA PRO A 163 -13.14 -8.53 6.83
C PRO A 163 -12.23 -7.30 6.83
N TYR A 164 -11.44 -7.09 5.77
CA TYR A 164 -10.47 -6.00 5.65
C TYR A 164 -11.05 -4.77 4.94
N MET A 165 -12.13 -4.94 4.17
CA MET A 165 -12.73 -3.86 3.37
C MET A 165 -13.12 -2.61 4.18
N PRO A 166 -13.70 -2.70 5.40
CA PRO A 166 -14.00 -1.49 6.18
C PRO A 166 -12.75 -0.66 6.53
N GLU A 167 -11.63 -1.32 6.86
CA GLU A 167 -10.37 -0.65 7.15
C GLU A 167 -9.74 -0.08 5.86
N LEU A 168 -9.88 -0.76 4.73
CA LEU A 168 -9.46 -0.24 3.42
C LEU A 168 -10.25 1.01 3.02
N PHE A 169 -11.58 1.01 3.18
CA PHE A 169 -12.39 2.21 2.97
C PHE A 169 -12.00 3.35 3.92
N GLY A 170 -11.59 3.03 5.15
CA GLY A 170 -11.09 4.03 6.10
C GLY A 170 -9.84 4.80 5.62
N TRP A 171 -9.13 4.30 4.62
CA TRP A 171 -8.02 5.00 3.96
C TRP A 171 -8.46 5.85 2.76
N LEU A 172 -9.70 5.74 2.30
CA LEU A 172 -10.29 6.54 1.23
C LEU A 172 -10.93 7.83 1.74
N VAL A 173 -10.24 8.53 2.64
CA VAL A 173 -10.72 9.78 3.27
C VAL A 173 -9.93 11.02 2.82
N ASP A 174 -8.76 10.82 2.19
CA ASP A 174 -7.89 11.89 1.70
C ASP A 174 -6.99 11.30 0.61
N ALA A 175 -7.17 11.77 -0.62
CA ALA A 175 -6.44 11.29 -1.79
C ALA A 175 -4.92 11.57 -1.71
N ASN A 176 -4.47 12.47 -0.84
CA ASN A 176 -3.05 12.76 -0.61
C ASN A 176 -2.38 11.73 0.30
N ASN A 177 -3.15 10.86 0.97
CA ASN A 177 -2.58 9.79 1.77
C ASN A 177 -1.92 8.75 0.87
N PRO A 178 -0.63 8.40 1.09
CA PRO A 178 0.04 7.37 0.30
C PRO A 178 -0.73 6.04 0.19
N PRO A 179 -1.43 5.57 1.25
CA PRO A 179 -2.24 4.36 1.14
C PRO A 179 -3.54 4.47 0.34
N PHE A 180 -4.00 5.66 -0.05
CA PHE A 180 -5.30 5.85 -0.72
C PHE A 180 -5.42 4.96 -1.97
N MET A 181 -4.51 5.12 -2.93
CA MET A 181 -4.55 4.37 -4.19
C MET A 181 -4.32 2.86 -4.01
N PRO A 182 -3.30 2.41 -3.23
CA PRO A 182 -3.17 0.99 -2.89
C PRO A 182 -4.44 0.39 -2.28
N CYS A 183 -5.07 1.07 -1.32
CA CYS A 183 -6.29 0.57 -0.67
C CYS A 183 -7.46 0.51 -1.66
N ARG A 184 -7.63 1.55 -2.50
CA ARG A 184 -8.62 1.59 -3.57
C ARG A 184 -8.43 0.41 -4.54
N ASN A 185 -7.19 0.14 -4.94
CA ASN A 185 -6.86 -0.96 -5.83
C ASN A 185 -7.18 -2.32 -5.20
N GLN A 186 -6.93 -2.52 -3.90
CA GLN A 186 -7.30 -3.75 -3.20
C GLN A 186 -8.82 -3.97 -3.18
N LEU A 187 -9.59 -2.91 -2.93
CA LEU A 187 -11.06 -2.96 -2.97
C LEU A 187 -11.56 -3.33 -4.38
N ALA A 188 -10.96 -2.74 -5.41
CA ALA A 188 -11.33 -2.97 -6.82
C ALA A 188 -11.07 -4.40 -7.32
N ARG A 189 -10.28 -5.22 -6.60
CA ARG A 189 -10.08 -6.65 -6.94
C ARG A 189 -11.36 -7.48 -6.76
N PHE A 190 -12.28 -7.05 -5.88
CA PHE A 190 -13.53 -7.74 -5.57
C PHE A 190 -14.71 -6.75 -5.55
N PRO A 191 -15.01 -6.11 -6.71
CA PRO A 191 -15.78 -4.87 -6.76
C PRO A 191 -17.22 -5.02 -6.27
N GLU A 192 -17.90 -6.12 -6.59
CA GLU A 192 -19.28 -6.35 -6.16
C GLU A 192 -19.39 -6.52 -4.63
N THR A 193 -18.42 -7.20 -4.01
CA THR A 193 -18.40 -7.33 -2.54
C THR A 193 -18.00 -6.02 -1.88
N ALA A 194 -17.07 -5.27 -2.49
CA ALA A 194 -16.69 -3.95 -2.03
C ALA A 194 -17.87 -2.97 -2.07
N ALA A 195 -18.72 -3.00 -3.10
CA ALA A 195 -19.93 -2.16 -3.18
C ALA A 195 -20.94 -2.44 -2.05
N ILE A 196 -21.11 -3.71 -1.67
CA ILE A 196 -21.97 -4.09 -0.54
C ILE A 196 -21.41 -3.51 0.76
N VAL A 197 -20.09 -3.60 0.98
CA VAL A 197 -19.46 -3.01 2.17
C VAL A 197 -19.47 -1.48 2.11
N ALA A 198 -19.32 -0.88 0.93
CA ALA A 198 -19.40 0.57 0.74
C ALA A 198 -20.76 1.11 1.18
N ALA A 199 -21.86 0.37 1.00
CA ALA A 199 -23.16 0.74 1.53
C ALA A 199 -23.17 0.85 3.07
N GLU A 200 -22.58 -0.14 3.76
CA GLU A 200 -22.47 -0.16 5.21
C GLU A 200 -21.62 1.03 5.72
N VAL A 201 -20.53 1.34 5.00
CA VAL A 201 -19.62 2.46 5.32
C VAL A 201 -20.27 3.81 5.02
N LEU A 202 -20.95 3.97 3.88
CA LEU A 202 -21.66 5.20 3.51
C LEU A 202 -22.78 5.50 4.50
N ALA A 203 -23.50 4.49 4.99
CA ALA A 203 -24.51 4.66 6.02
C ALA A 203 -23.94 5.29 7.31
N LYS A 204 -22.67 4.98 7.63
CA LYS A 204 -21.95 5.59 8.75
C LYS A 204 -21.48 7.01 8.40
N ALA A 205 -20.84 7.21 7.25
CA ALA A 205 -20.38 8.52 6.79
C ALA A 205 -21.52 9.55 6.69
N ASN A 206 -22.72 9.12 6.28
CA ASN A 206 -23.93 9.97 6.27
C ASN A 206 -24.33 10.48 7.66
N LYS A 207 -24.12 9.69 8.72
CA LYS A 207 -24.40 10.12 10.10
C LYS A 207 -23.36 11.11 10.61
N GLU A 208 -22.12 10.94 10.18
CA GLU A 208 -20.98 11.77 10.55
C GLU A 208 -20.91 13.07 9.73
N LYS A 209 -21.65 13.14 8.61
CA LYS A 209 -21.70 14.26 7.67
C LYS A 209 -20.33 14.60 7.08
N ASP A 210 -19.55 13.57 6.78
CA ASP A 210 -18.25 13.68 6.14
C ASP A 210 -18.43 13.66 4.61
N GLY A 211 -18.55 14.85 4.01
CA GLY A 211 -18.83 15.02 2.58
C GLY A 211 -17.73 14.49 1.67
N GLU A 212 -16.46 14.73 2.03
CA GLU A 212 -15.31 14.23 1.27
C GLU A 212 -15.25 12.70 1.30
N TYR A 213 -15.51 12.08 2.46
CA TYR A 213 -15.56 10.63 2.52
C TYR A 213 -16.77 10.04 1.77
N GLN A 214 -17.93 10.71 1.82
CA GLN A 214 -19.11 10.32 1.04
C GLN A 214 -18.83 10.35 -0.47
N HIS A 215 -18.17 11.41 -0.96
CA HIS A 215 -17.68 11.52 -2.33
C HIS A 215 -16.83 10.30 -2.70
N PHE A 216 -15.76 10.00 -1.95
CA PHE A 216 -14.86 8.88 -2.29
C PHE A 216 -15.54 7.51 -2.30
N LEU A 217 -16.61 7.31 -1.52
CA LEU A 217 -17.39 6.08 -1.54
C LEU A 217 -18.29 5.96 -2.78
N ILE A 218 -18.91 7.06 -3.21
CA ILE A 218 -19.74 7.11 -4.42
C ILE A 218 -18.86 6.96 -5.66
N ASP A 219 -17.77 7.74 -5.72
CA ASP A 219 -16.75 7.70 -6.76
C ASP A 219 -16.17 6.28 -6.93
N PHE A 220 -15.80 5.61 -5.84
CA PHE A 220 -15.31 4.23 -5.90
C PHE A 220 -16.32 3.28 -6.57
N VAL A 221 -17.59 3.33 -6.19
CA VAL A 221 -18.60 2.44 -6.78
C VAL A 221 -18.87 2.81 -8.24
N SER A 222 -18.90 4.11 -8.57
CA SER A 222 -19.03 4.59 -9.96
C SER A 222 -17.93 4.07 -10.87
N ASP A 223 -16.68 4.13 -10.42
CA ASP A 223 -15.52 3.89 -11.27
C ASP A 223 -15.08 2.43 -11.30
N CYS A 224 -15.18 1.74 -10.17
CA CYS A 224 -14.56 0.43 -9.99
C CYS A 224 -15.58 -0.73 -10.02
N VAL A 225 -16.89 -0.46 -9.93
CA VAL A 225 -17.91 -1.50 -9.81
C VAL A 225 -18.83 -1.49 -11.04
N PRO A 226 -18.92 -2.60 -11.79
CA PRO A 226 -19.89 -2.71 -12.88
C PRO A 226 -21.32 -2.42 -12.38
N VAL A 227 -22.06 -1.57 -13.10
CA VAL A 227 -23.46 -1.24 -12.75
C VAL A 227 -24.28 -2.53 -12.72
N GLY A 228 -24.89 -2.82 -11.57
CA GLY A 228 -25.53 -4.11 -11.33
C GLY A 228 -26.27 -4.23 -10.01
N GLU A 229 -26.65 -5.46 -9.65
CA GLU A 229 -27.33 -5.75 -8.39
C GLU A 229 -26.52 -5.29 -7.17
N ALA A 230 -25.19 -5.35 -7.24
CA ALA A 230 -24.29 -4.94 -6.17
C ALA A 230 -24.35 -3.44 -5.82
N TRP A 231 -24.87 -2.59 -6.71
CA TRP A 231 -25.08 -1.17 -6.43
C TRP A 231 -26.30 -0.93 -5.53
N LYS A 232 -27.33 -1.78 -5.62
CA LYS A 232 -28.62 -1.56 -4.95
C LYS A 232 -28.54 -1.31 -3.44
N PRO A 233 -27.68 -1.99 -2.66
CA PRO A 233 -27.55 -1.71 -1.23
C PRO A 233 -27.22 -0.25 -0.89
N MET A 234 -26.54 0.49 -1.77
CA MET A 234 -26.22 1.89 -1.54
C MET A 234 -27.38 2.85 -1.82
N ARG A 235 -28.41 2.42 -2.59
CA ARG A 235 -29.45 3.31 -3.13
C ARG A 235 -30.10 4.18 -2.07
N GLU A 236 -30.57 3.57 -0.98
CA GLU A 236 -31.29 4.31 0.07
C GLU A 236 -30.38 5.33 0.76
N HIS A 237 -29.08 5.03 0.87
CA HIS A 237 -28.09 5.92 1.47
C HIS A 237 -27.75 7.09 0.55
N VAL A 238 -27.63 6.86 -0.77
CA VAL A 238 -27.41 7.92 -1.77
C VAL A 238 -28.65 8.81 -1.89
N GLN A 239 -29.86 8.25 -1.90
CA GLN A 239 -31.09 9.04 -1.89
C GLN A 239 -31.24 9.89 -0.61
N ALA A 240 -30.86 9.34 0.54
CA ALA A 240 -30.86 10.08 1.80
C ALA A 240 -29.85 11.24 1.77
N LEU A 241 -28.68 11.04 1.17
CA LEU A 241 -27.65 12.06 0.98
C LEU A 241 -28.20 13.26 0.17
N VAL A 242 -28.70 13.00 -1.04
CA VAL A 242 -29.31 14.03 -1.92
C VAL A 242 -30.40 14.81 -1.18
N LYS A 243 -31.28 14.10 -0.48
CA LYS A 243 -32.37 14.73 0.28
C LYS A 243 -31.85 15.64 1.41
N ASN A 244 -30.79 15.23 2.09
CA ASN A 244 -30.25 15.96 3.24
C ASN A 244 -29.46 17.22 2.81
N LEU A 245 -28.80 17.16 1.66
CA LEU A 245 -28.00 18.27 1.11
C LEU A 245 -28.82 19.23 0.23
N LYS A 246 -30.06 18.87 -0.10
CA LYS A 246 -30.94 19.67 -0.95
C LYS A 246 -31.09 21.11 -0.43
N GLY A 247 -30.70 22.07 -1.28
CA GLY A 247 -30.80 23.49 -0.97
C GLY A 247 -29.67 24.00 -0.07
N SER A 248 -28.60 23.21 0.11
CA SER A 248 -27.32 23.74 0.57
C SER A 248 -26.84 24.86 -0.38
N ARG A 249 -25.96 25.72 0.14
CA ARG A 249 -25.29 26.80 -0.62
C ARG A 249 -23.78 26.59 -0.68
N SER A 250 -23.31 25.42 -0.21
CA SER A 250 -21.91 25.04 -0.29
C SER A 250 -21.65 24.45 -1.67
N GLU A 251 -20.63 24.94 -2.37
CA GLU A 251 -20.22 24.40 -3.67
C GLU A 251 -19.90 22.91 -3.54
N ASP A 252 -19.15 22.51 -2.51
CA ASP A 252 -18.83 21.12 -2.21
C ASP A 252 -20.08 20.23 -2.02
N ASP A 253 -21.14 20.77 -1.39
CA ASP A 253 -22.39 20.00 -1.19
C ASP A 253 -23.18 19.90 -2.50
N GLU A 254 -23.14 20.93 -3.36
CA GLU A 254 -23.78 20.94 -4.67
C GLU A 254 -23.11 19.92 -5.60
N GLU A 255 -21.77 19.88 -5.64
CA GLU A 255 -21.00 18.89 -6.42
C GLU A 255 -21.30 17.45 -5.97
N LEU A 256 -21.34 17.20 -4.65
CA LEU A 256 -21.68 15.89 -4.11
C LEU A 256 -23.12 15.46 -4.43
N VAL A 257 -24.06 16.41 -4.46
CA VAL A 257 -25.45 16.12 -4.87
C VAL A 257 -25.50 15.74 -6.34
N ASP A 258 -24.81 16.46 -7.21
CA ASP A 258 -24.77 16.17 -8.64
C ASP A 258 -24.17 14.78 -8.92
N GLU A 259 -23.07 14.43 -8.24
CA GLU A 259 -22.46 13.10 -8.31
C GLU A 259 -23.44 12.00 -7.86
N ALA A 260 -24.12 12.20 -6.74
CA ALA A 260 -25.10 11.27 -6.19
C ALA A 260 -26.31 11.08 -7.13
N ASP A 261 -26.80 12.14 -7.76
CA ASP A 261 -27.89 12.09 -8.73
C ASP A 261 -27.46 11.39 -10.05
N GLU A 262 -26.23 11.60 -10.51
CA GLU A 262 -25.67 10.86 -11.64
C GLU A 262 -25.58 9.36 -11.33
N TRP A 263 -25.09 9.01 -10.13
CA TRP A 263 -25.00 7.63 -9.66
C TRP A 263 -26.39 6.95 -9.65
N LEU A 264 -27.41 7.63 -9.12
CA LEU A 264 -28.80 7.13 -9.10
C LEU A 264 -29.34 6.92 -10.51
N THR A 265 -29.08 7.88 -11.40
CA THR A 265 -29.50 7.81 -12.81
C THR A 265 -28.90 6.61 -13.53
N LYS A 266 -27.61 6.32 -13.34
CA LYS A 266 -26.94 5.14 -13.92
C LYS A 266 -27.60 3.84 -13.47
N LEU A 267 -27.92 3.72 -12.18
CA LEU A 267 -28.60 2.55 -11.63
C LEU A 267 -30.01 2.37 -12.21
N GLU A 268 -30.79 3.46 -12.30
CA GLU A 268 -32.14 3.42 -12.86
C GLU A 268 -32.17 3.02 -14.34
N GLN A 269 -31.24 3.54 -15.15
CA GLN A 269 -31.09 3.18 -16.56
C GLN A 269 -30.79 1.68 -16.72
N TRP A 270 -29.87 1.15 -15.91
CA TRP A 270 -29.56 -0.28 -15.92
C TRP A 270 -30.77 -1.15 -15.55
N GLU A 271 -31.56 -0.74 -14.55
CA GLU A 271 -32.79 -1.46 -14.18
C GLU A 271 -33.86 -1.45 -15.27
N ALA A 272 -33.99 -0.34 -16.00
CA ALA A 272 -34.90 -0.23 -17.14
C ALA A 272 -34.50 -1.19 -18.27
N LEU A 273 -33.21 -1.21 -18.64
CA LEU A 273 -32.67 -2.11 -19.67
C LEU A 273 -32.83 -3.60 -19.32
N LYS A 274 -32.77 -3.95 -18.03
CA LYS A 274 -33.01 -5.33 -17.58
C LYS A 274 -34.48 -5.75 -17.74
N LYS A 275 -35.43 -4.83 -17.52
CA LYS A 275 -36.87 -5.08 -17.67
C LYS A 275 -37.29 -5.27 -19.14
N GLU A 276 -36.59 -4.66 -20.08
CA GLU A 276 -36.87 -4.82 -21.52
C GLU A 276 -36.36 -6.15 -22.10
N LYS A 277 -35.43 -6.82 -21.40
CA LYS A 277 -34.80 -8.08 -21.84
C LYS A 277 -35.43 -9.35 -21.25
N ASN A 278 -36.33 -9.22 -20.27
CA ASN A 278 -37.05 -10.31 -19.60
C ASN A 278 -38.54 -10.25 -19.91
#